data_AF-A0A927CL46-F1
#
_entry.id   AF-A0A927CL46-F1
#
_cell.length_a   1.000
_cell.length_b   1.000
_cell.length_c   1.000
_cell.angle_alpha   90.00
_cell.angle_beta   90.00
_cell.angle_gamma   90.00
#
_symmetry.space_group_name_H-M   'P 1'
#
loop_
_entity.id
_entity.type
_entity.pdbx_description
1 polymer ?
#
loop_
_entity_poly.entity_id
_entity_poly.type
_entity_poly.pdbx_seq_one_letter_code
_entity_poly.pdbx_strand_id
1 'polypeptide(L)'
;MTMGNEVREHALPKEQDAALFKENGYWVSPVIFTERELTEIIRHQDMMYGGIYETGREPVCNWLEGKDNPRALRKTDNSHWSDLTLRQVATDATIGAIAAKLMDAETIRLFHDQLLYKPGRGTGKETANVGWHQDYVYWQCCQEPTLITAWVAFTDVDLSNGCMQAVPRSHRWGLLNVNDFFEQNLEKQKEAMDIPDDEKFETVPLVMKAGQVSFHHALTIHGSGANVTDMARRSMAVHLMTGETRYKYDKRGDGHFNAQMMNGREGERFEGEAWPVLYRSPAAT
;
A
#
# COMPACT_ATOMS: atom_id res chain seq x y z
N MET A 1 -3.13 25.02 4.02
CA MET A 1 -3.54 24.51 5.35
C MET A 1 -3.00 23.10 5.44
N THR A 2 -2.07 22.82 6.34
CA THR A 2 -1.47 21.49 6.53
C THR A 2 -2.55 20.50 7.01
N MET A 3 -2.60 19.30 6.42
CA MET A 3 -3.32 18.18 7.04
C MET A 3 -2.74 17.98 8.44
N GLY A 4 -3.61 17.86 9.45
CA GLY A 4 -3.18 17.84 10.84
C GLY A 4 -2.26 16.65 11.11
N ASN A 5 -1.13 16.88 11.79
CA ASN A 5 -0.18 15.84 12.14
C ASN A 5 -0.54 15.13 13.47
N GLU A 6 -1.72 15.42 14.01
CA GLU A 6 -2.24 14.82 15.24
C GLU A 6 -2.97 13.51 14.93
N VAL A 7 -2.84 12.54 15.83
CA VAL A 7 -3.52 11.25 15.70
C VAL A 7 -5.02 11.45 15.88
N ARG A 8 -5.80 10.98 14.91
CA ARG A 8 -7.27 10.98 14.98
C ARG A 8 -7.72 9.81 15.87
N GLU A 9 -7.82 10.05 17.18
CA GLU A 9 -8.14 9.02 18.20
C GLU A 9 -9.38 8.18 17.89
N HIS A 10 -10.42 8.78 17.32
CA HIS A 10 -11.66 8.09 16.94
C HIS A 10 -11.47 7.01 15.86
N ALA A 11 -10.35 7.04 15.14
CA ALA A 11 -10.03 6.11 14.06
C ALA A 11 -9.15 4.93 14.50
N LEU A 12 -8.65 4.94 15.74
CA LEU A 12 -7.78 3.88 16.22
C LEU A 12 -8.54 2.54 16.37
N PRO A 13 -7.95 1.41 15.96
CA PRO A 13 -8.54 0.10 16.13
C PRO A 13 -8.88 -0.16 17.60
N LYS A 14 -9.98 -0.84 17.88
CA LYS A 14 -10.23 -1.44 19.20
C LYS A 14 -9.48 -2.77 19.31
N GLU A 15 -9.47 -3.39 20.48
CA GLU A 15 -8.81 -4.70 20.67
C GLU A 15 -9.36 -5.78 19.74
N GLN A 16 -10.68 -5.81 19.54
CA GLN A 16 -11.34 -6.71 18.60
C GLN A 16 -10.88 -6.50 17.14
N ASP A 17 -10.58 -5.26 16.75
CA ASP A 17 -10.13 -4.92 15.40
C ASP A 17 -8.70 -5.43 15.17
N ALA A 18 -7.82 -5.27 16.16
CA ALA A 18 -6.48 -5.84 16.12
C ALA A 18 -6.50 -7.38 16.10
N ALA A 19 -7.42 -8.00 16.84
CA ALA A 19 -7.63 -9.45 16.79
C ALA A 19 -8.08 -9.91 15.39
N LEU A 20 -9.03 -9.19 14.77
CA LEU A 20 -9.48 -9.47 13.40
C LEU A 20 -8.35 -9.33 12.38
N PHE A 21 -7.51 -8.30 12.49
CA PHE A 21 -6.33 -8.16 11.63
C PHE A 21 -5.35 -9.30 11.84
N LYS A 22 -5.06 -9.68 13.08
CA LYS A 22 -4.18 -10.81 13.39
C LYS A 22 -4.71 -12.12 12.81
N GLU A 23 -6.02 -12.33 12.85
CA GLU A 23 -6.68 -13.52 12.30
C GLU A 23 -6.69 -13.53 10.78
N ASN A 24 -7.12 -12.44 10.15
CA ASN A 24 -7.45 -12.37 8.73
C ASN A 24 -6.33 -11.81 7.85
N GLY A 25 -5.38 -11.08 8.42
CA GLY A 25 -4.28 -10.42 7.70
C GLY A 25 -4.66 -9.08 7.08
N TYR A 26 -5.90 -8.60 7.30
CA TYR A 26 -6.34 -7.29 6.83
C TYR A 26 -7.39 -6.67 7.76
N TRP A 27 -7.57 -5.35 7.65
CA TRP A 27 -8.59 -4.57 8.38
C TRP A 27 -8.93 -3.28 7.61
N VAL A 28 -10.10 -2.70 7.81
CA VAL A 28 -10.53 -1.45 7.15
C VAL A 28 -10.89 -0.41 8.21
N SER A 29 -10.30 0.79 8.10
CA SER A 29 -10.53 1.89 9.01
C SER A 29 -11.90 2.55 8.82
N PRO A 30 -12.42 3.31 9.80
CA PRO A 30 -13.40 4.34 9.52
C PRO A 30 -12.83 5.41 8.56
N VAL A 31 -13.67 6.35 8.13
CA VAL A 31 -13.19 7.49 7.33
C VAL A 31 -12.21 8.31 8.16
N ILE A 32 -10.98 8.50 7.68
CA ILE A 32 -9.95 9.30 8.34
C ILE A 32 -9.57 10.56 7.54
N PHE A 33 -9.84 10.57 6.23
CA PHE A 33 -9.67 11.76 5.38
C PHE A 33 -11.03 12.36 5.02
N THR A 34 -11.16 13.66 5.24
CA THR A 34 -12.35 14.44 4.91
C THR A 34 -12.45 14.70 3.41
N GLU A 35 -13.65 14.98 2.91
CA GLU A 35 -13.88 15.35 1.49
C GLU A 35 -12.99 16.53 1.03
N ARG A 36 -12.74 17.49 1.92
CA ARG A 36 -11.86 18.64 1.65
C ARG A 36 -10.41 18.21 1.49
N GLU A 37 -9.90 17.35 2.37
CA GLU A 37 -8.53 16.81 2.25
C GLU A 37 -8.40 15.99 0.97
N LEU A 38 -9.37 15.13 0.67
CA LEU A 38 -9.40 14.32 -0.55
C LEU A 38 -9.41 15.17 -1.83
N THR A 39 -10.12 16.30 -1.83
CA THR A 39 -10.13 17.24 -2.97
C THR A 39 -8.72 17.77 -3.25
N GLU A 40 -8.00 18.19 -2.21
CA GLU A 40 -6.61 18.67 -2.37
C GLU A 40 -5.66 17.54 -2.77
N ILE A 41 -5.79 16.36 -2.15
CA ILE A 41 -4.98 15.18 -2.50
C ILE A 41 -5.16 14.81 -3.98
N ILE A 42 -6.40 14.79 -4.49
CA ILE A 42 -6.70 14.49 -5.89
C ILE A 42 -6.10 15.56 -6.81
N ARG A 43 -6.17 16.84 -6.44
CA ARG A 43 -5.55 17.94 -7.21
C ARG A 43 -4.04 17.75 -7.33
N HIS A 44 -3.37 17.36 -6.23
CA HIS A 44 -1.93 17.10 -6.22
C HIS A 44 -1.57 15.80 -6.96
N GLN A 45 -2.43 14.78 -6.94
CA GLN A 45 -2.28 13.60 -7.81
C GLN A 45 -2.32 13.99 -9.29
N ASP A 46 -3.23 14.87 -9.70
CA ASP A 46 -3.31 15.34 -11.09
C ASP A 46 -2.07 16.15 -11.49
N MET A 47 -1.56 16.99 -10.59
CA MET A 47 -0.29 17.71 -10.80
C MET A 47 0.89 16.74 -11.01
N MET A 48 1.00 15.71 -10.18
CA MET A 48 2.05 14.68 -10.30
C MET A 48 2.04 13.98 -11.66
N TYR A 49 0.86 13.53 -12.13
CA TYR A 49 0.74 12.89 -13.44
C TYR A 49 0.90 13.86 -14.61
N GLY A 50 0.63 15.15 -14.39
CA GLY A 50 0.95 16.24 -15.32
C GLY A 50 2.44 16.64 -15.34
N GLY A 51 3.29 16.00 -14.54
CA GLY A 51 4.73 16.29 -14.47
C GLY A 51 5.09 17.55 -13.67
N ILE A 52 4.20 18.01 -12.78
CA ILE A 52 4.45 19.14 -11.90
C ILE A 52 4.84 18.62 -10.52
N TYR A 53 6.11 18.76 -10.15
CA TYR A 53 6.65 18.31 -8.87
C TYR A 53 6.91 19.50 -7.94
N GLU A 54 6.13 19.63 -6.88
CA GLU A 54 6.21 20.76 -5.93
C GLU A 54 7.61 20.93 -5.30
N THR A 55 8.30 19.82 -5.03
CA THR A 55 9.64 19.85 -4.43
C THR A 55 10.77 20.03 -5.45
N GLY A 56 10.45 20.03 -6.74
CA GLY A 56 11.44 19.99 -7.83
C GLY A 56 12.13 18.64 -8.01
N ARG A 57 11.75 17.60 -7.26
CA ARG A 57 12.30 16.25 -7.36
C ARG A 57 11.33 15.31 -8.06
N GLU A 58 11.81 14.58 -9.06
CA GLU A 58 11.02 13.53 -9.72
C GLU A 58 10.86 12.28 -8.82
N PRO A 59 9.75 11.54 -8.95
CA PRO A 59 9.57 10.24 -8.28
C PRO A 59 10.43 9.14 -8.94
N VAL A 60 10.53 7.96 -8.31
CA VAL A 60 11.44 6.89 -8.78
C VAL A 60 10.96 6.24 -10.07
N CYS A 61 9.68 5.91 -10.11
CA CYS A 61 8.98 5.43 -11.30
C CYS A 61 7.79 6.35 -11.51
N ASN A 62 7.58 6.84 -12.72
CA ASN A 62 6.48 7.76 -12.99
C ASN A 62 5.72 7.38 -14.26
N TRP A 63 4.39 7.43 -14.16
CA TRP A 63 3.52 7.54 -15.32
C TRP A 63 3.32 9.02 -15.63
N LEU A 64 3.42 9.42 -16.90
CA LEU A 64 3.34 10.81 -17.34
C LEU A 64 2.32 11.02 -18.47
N GLU A 65 1.48 12.05 -18.30
CA GLU A 65 0.53 12.46 -19.32
C GLU A 65 1.24 12.88 -20.62
N GLY A 66 0.68 12.47 -21.75
CA GLY A 66 1.25 12.73 -23.08
C GLY A 66 2.46 11.88 -23.45
N LYS A 67 3.01 11.09 -22.51
CA LYS A 67 4.10 10.14 -22.77
C LYS A 67 3.64 8.69 -22.71
N ASP A 68 2.90 8.34 -21.66
CA ASP A 68 2.46 6.98 -21.40
C ASP A 68 1.02 6.71 -21.86
N ASN A 69 0.65 5.42 -21.93
CA ASN A 69 -0.68 5.02 -22.38
C ASN A 69 -1.77 5.56 -21.43
N PRO A 70 -2.69 6.43 -21.87
CA PRO A 70 -3.72 7.05 -21.03
C PRO A 70 -4.75 6.07 -20.48
N ARG A 71 -4.83 4.86 -21.09
CA ARG A 71 -5.72 3.79 -20.63
C ARG A 71 -5.02 2.83 -19.65
N ALA A 72 -3.71 2.94 -19.46
CA ALA A 72 -2.94 2.09 -18.55
C ALA A 72 -3.24 2.37 -17.07
N LEU A 73 -3.07 1.35 -16.22
CA LEU A 73 -2.91 1.60 -14.78
C LEU A 73 -1.72 2.55 -14.60
N ARG A 74 -1.95 3.66 -13.90
CA ARG A 74 -0.87 4.59 -13.55
C ARG A 74 -0.35 4.22 -12.17
N LYS A 75 0.96 4.07 -12.08
CA LYS A 75 1.68 3.79 -10.84
C LYS A 75 2.89 4.70 -10.79
N THR A 76 3.02 5.42 -9.67
CA THR A 76 4.15 6.29 -9.39
C THR A 76 4.71 5.97 -8.02
N ASP A 77 5.99 5.60 -7.95
CA ASP A 77 6.65 5.20 -6.70
C ASP A 77 7.36 6.39 -6.06
N ASN A 78 7.24 6.52 -4.74
CA ASN A 78 7.82 7.62 -3.94
C ASN A 78 7.27 9.00 -4.30
N SER A 79 5.97 9.11 -4.54
CA SER A 79 5.34 10.42 -4.78
C SER A 79 5.51 11.38 -3.60
N HIS A 80 5.70 10.86 -2.37
CA HIS A 80 6.03 11.68 -1.19
C HIS A 80 7.35 12.46 -1.31
N TRP A 81 8.27 12.09 -2.21
CA TRP A 81 9.48 12.88 -2.45
C TRP A 81 9.20 14.11 -3.31
N SER A 82 8.21 14.02 -4.18
CA SER A 82 7.92 15.00 -5.22
C SER A 82 6.88 16.04 -4.83
N ASP A 83 6.00 15.70 -3.89
CA ASP A 83 4.83 16.51 -3.54
C ASP A 83 4.59 16.55 -2.02
N LEU A 84 4.39 17.73 -1.45
CA LEU A 84 4.26 17.91 0.00
C LEU A 84 2.89 17.50 0.52
N THR A 85 1.84 17.59 -0.30
CA THR A 85 0.49 17.11 0.05
C THR A 85 0.45 15.59 0.04
N LEU A 86 1.02 14.95 -0.98
CA LEU A 86 1.13 13.48 -1.01
C LEU A 86 2.05 12.96 0.09
N ARG A 87 3.10 13.70 0.44
CA ARG A 87 3.94 13.39 1.61
C ARG A 87 3.13 13.37 2.89
N GLN A 88 2.23 14.34 3.11
CA GLN A 88 1.38 14.37 4.30
C GLN A 88 0.50 13.11 4.40
N VAL A 89 0.01 12.56 3.28
CA VAL A 89 -0.71 11.27 3.28
C VAL A 89 0.23 10.12 3.62
N ALA A 90 1.39 10.03 2.95
CA ALA A 90 2.37 8.96 3.16
C ALA A 90 2.99 8.95 4.56
N THR A 91 2.97 10.08 5.26
CA THR A 91 3.50 10.22 6.63
C THR A 91 2.42 10.55 7.67
N ASP A 92 1.15 10.28 7.38
CA ASP A 92 0.04 10.61 8.29
C ASP A 92 0.19 9.85 9.63
N ALA A 93 0.17 10.59 10.74
CA ALA A 93 0.36 10.04 12.08
C ALA A 93 -0.76 9.08 12.50
N THR A 94 -1.99 9.28 12.00
CA THR A 94 -3.11 8.36 12.26
C THR A 94 -2.86 7.03 11.56
N ILE A 95 -2.42 7.04 10.30
CA ILE A 95 -2.02 5.82 9.59
C ILE A 95 -0.93 5.07 10.37
N GLY A 96 0.10 5.78 10.84
CA GLY A 96 1.16 5.21 11.67
C GLY A 96 0.66 4.60 12.98
N ALA A 97 -0.23 5.29 13.70
CA ALA A 97 -0.79 4.82 14.96
C ALA A 97 -1.69 3.59 14.80
N ILE A 98 -2.50 3.56 13.72
CA ILE A 98 -3.29 2.39 13.35
C ILE A 98 -2.36 1.20 13.07
N ALA A 99 -1.37 1.38 12.20
CA ALA A 99 -0.42 0.34 11.84
C ALA A 99 0.34 -0.21 13.07
N ALA A 100 0.74 0.66 13.99
CA ALA A 100 1.41 0.28 15.23
C ALA A 100 0.53 -0.66 16.08
N LYS A 101 -0.76 -0.35 16.19
CA LYS A 101 -1.71 -1.16 16.95
C LYS A 101 -2.03 -2.49 16.26
N LEU A 102 -2.15 -2.51 14.94
CA LEU A 102 -2.42 -3.73 14.17
C LEU A 102 -1.22 -4.69 14.15
N MET A 103 0.00 -4.16 14.10
CA MET A 103 1.24 -4.93 14.06
C MET A 103 1.84 -5.22 15.44
N ASP A 104 1.23 -4.72 16.52
CA ASP A 104 1.77 -4.78 17.88
C ASP A 104 3.22 -4.28 17.96
N ALA A 105 3.45 -3.08 17.40
CA ALA A 105 4.77 -2.50 17.21
C ALA A 105 4.90 -1.14 17.90
N GLU A 106 6.03 -0.92 18.58
CA GLU A 106 6.32 0.35 19.25
C GLU A 106 6.64 1.49 18.28
N THR A 107 7.15 1.18 17.09
CA THR A 107 7.55 2.18 16.10
C THR A 107 7.11 1.74 14.71
N ILE A 108 6.55 2.67 13.96
CA ILE A 108 6.20 2.50 12.55
C ILE A 108 6.95 3.55 11.71
N ARG A 109 7.56 3.08 10.63
CA ARG A 109 8.30 3.89 9.66
C ARG A 109 7.70 3.75 8.26
N LEU A 110 7.87 4.78 7.46
CA LEU A 110 7.59 4.72 6.02
C LEU A 110 8.65 3.82 5.36
N PHE A 111 8.20 2.82 4.61
CA PHE A 111 9.05 2.11 3.66
C PHE A 111 9.03 2.85 2.31
N HIS A 112 7.85 3.04 1.71
CA HIS A 112 7.62 3.90 0.53
C HIS A 112 6.13 4.07 0.24
N ASP A 113 5.78 4.86 -0.76
CA ASP A 113 4.41 4.99 -1.27
C ASP A 113 4.31 4.65 -2.75
N GLN A 114 3.10 4.28 -3.17
CA GLN A 114 2.71 4.14 -4.57
C GLN A 114 1.43 4.93 -4.83
N LEU A 115 1.52 5.95 -5.65
CA LEU A 115 0.36 6.71 -6.13
C LEU A 115 -0.28 5.97 -7.31
N LEU A 116 -1.56 5.64 -7.17
CA LEU A 116 -2.26 4.73 -8.07
C LEU A 116 -3.49 5.40 -8.68
N TYR A 117 -3.64 5.22 -9.99
CA TYR A 117 -4.81 5.66 -10.73
C TYR A 117 -5.20 4.58 -11.73
N LYS A 118 -6.44 4.09 -11.60
CA LYS A 118 -7.01 3.11 -12.52
C LYS A 118 -8.07 3.79 -13.39
N PRO A 119 -7.82 4.00 -14.69
CA PRO A 119 -8.76 4.66 -15.58
C PRO A 119 -10.11 3.94 -15.63
N GLY A 120 -11.19 4.71 -15.84
CA GLY A 120 -12.50 4.16 -16.16
C GLY A 120 -12.48 3.48 -17.53
N ARG A 121 -13.18 2.35 -17.66
CA ARG A 121 -13.22 1.50 -18.86
C ARG A 121 -11.82 1.23 -19.45
N GLY A 122 -10.82 0.98 -18.61
CA GLY A 122 -9.48 0.58 -19.07
C GLY A 122 -9.58 -0.72 -19.89
N THR A 123 -9.10 -0.71 -21.14
CA THR A 123 -9.25 -1.85 -22.09
C THR A 123 -7.91 -2.47 -22.56
N GLY A 124 -6.77 -2.13 -21.96
CA GLY A 124 -5.46 -2.71 -22.28
C GLY A 124 -5.08 -3.94 -21.46
N LYS A 125 -4.11 -4.73 -21.93
CA LYS A 125 -3.51 -5.85 -21.18
C LYS A 125 -2.84 -5.43 -19.85
N GLU A 126 -2.66 -4.13 -19.63
CA GLU A 126 -2.08 -3.56 -18.41
C GLU A 126 -3.17 -2.93 -17.48
N THR A 127 -4.45 -3.19 -17.75
CA THR A 127 -5.55 -2.31 -17.29
C THR A 127 -6.70 -2.99 -16.57
N ALA A 128 -6.82 -4.31 -16.64
CA ALA A 128 -7.93 -4.99 -16.01
C ALA A 128 -7.54 -5.34 -14.57
N ASN A 129 -6.62 -6.27 -14.39
CA ASN A 129 -6.41 -6.85 -13.08
C ASN A 129 -5.08 -6.39 -12.48
N VAL A 130 -5.06 -6.25 -11.17
CA VAL A 130 -3.84 -6.39 -10.39
C VAL A 130 -3.82 -7.85 -9.97
N GLY A 131 -2.82 -8.59 -10.43
CA GLY A 131 -2.69 -10.02 -10.16
C GLY A 131 -2.58 -10.32 -8.67
N TRP A 132 -2.92 -11.55 -8.29
CA TRP A 132 -2.78 -12.02 -6.92
C TRP A 132 -1.30 -12.03 -6.52
N HIS A 133 -1.00 -11.35 -5.42
CA HIS A 133 0.36 -11.28 -4.90
C HIS A 133 0.36 -11.03 -3.39
N GLN A 134 1.49 -11.36 -2.79
CA GLN A 134 1.94 -10.95 -1.49
C GLN A 134 3.00 -9.88 -1.70
N ASP A 135 2.84 -8.72 -1.07
CA ASP A 135 3.77 -7.60 -1.23
C ASP A 135 5.23 -8.01 -0.89
N TYR A 136 5.40 -8.87 0.12
CA TYR A 136 6.70 -9.31 0.60
C TYR A 136 7.57 -9.98 -0.47
N VAL A 137 6.97 -10.54 -1.54
CA VAL A 137 7.75 -11.10 -2.67
C VAL A 137 8.65 -10.07 -3.34
N TYR A 138 8.26 -8.79 -3.28
CA TYR A 138 9.01 -7.68 -3.87
C TYR A 138 9.97 -7.04 -2.88
N TRP A 139 9.86 -7.36 -1.59
CA TRP A 139 10.59 -6.74 -0.49
C TRP A 139 11.38 -7.74 0.34
N GLN A 140 11.85 -8.83 -0.29
CA GLN A 140 12.70 -9.83 0.34
C GLN A 140 14.10 -9.28 0.75
N CYS A 141 14.37 -8.01 0.45
CA CYS A 141 15.46 -7.24 1.05
C CYS A 141 15.22 -6.93 2.55
N CYS A 142 14.01 -7.11 3.05
CA CYS A 142 13.72 -7.10 4.47
C CYS A 142 13.92 -8.52 5.02
N GLN A 143 14.61 -8.65 6.16
CA GLN A 143 14.95 -9.96 6.73
C GLN A 143 13.69 -10.77 7.10
N GLU A 144 12.68 -10.09 7.62
CA GLU A 144 11.42 -10.66 8.08
C GLU A 144 10.23 -9.91 7.44
N PRO A 145 9.07 -10.55 7.27
CA PRO A 145 7.88 -9.96 6.66
C PRO A 145 7.12 -9.00 7.61
N THR A 146 7.84 -8.12 8.31
CA THR A 146 7.30 -7.18 9.30
C THR A 146 6.75 -5.89 8.67
N LEU A 147 6.22 -5.99 7.45
CA LEU A 147 5.67 -4.85 6.71
C LEU A 147 4.14 -4.93 6.66
N ILE A 148 3.51 -3.75 6.61
CA ILE A 148 2.07 -3.56 6.50
C ILE A 148 1.79 -2.46 5.48
N THR A 149 0.83 -2.69 4.61
CA THR A 149 0.40 -1.72 3.60
C THR A 149 -0.89 -1.06 4.05
N ALA A 150 -0.92 0.28 4.03
CA ALA A 150 -2.10 1.11 4.23
C ALA A 150 -2.54 1.68 2.87
N TRP A 151 -3.62 1.14 2.31
CA TRP A 151 -4.17 1.59 1.03
C TRP A 151 -5.29 2.59 1.27
N VAL A 152 -5.06 3.84 0.87
CA VAL A 152 -5.95 4.98 1.10
C VAL A 152 -6.87 5.17 -0.11
N ALA A 153 -8.18 5.09 0.11
CA ALA A 153 -9.19 5.31 -0.92
C ALA A 153 -9.40 6.81 -1.15
N PHE A 154 -9.08 7.33 -2.34
CA PHE A 154 -9.39 8.74 -2.66
C PHE A 154 -10.79 8.91 -3.26
N THR A 155 -11.36 7.82 -3.78
CA THR A 155 -12.73 7.74 -4.26
C THR A 155 -13.43 6.56 -3.58
N ASP A 156 -14.76 6.53 -3.60
CA ASP A 156 -15.50 5.31 -3.25
C ASP A 156 -15.03 4.14 -4.12
N VAL A 157 -14.87 2.96 -3.52
CA VAL A 157 -14.43 1.74 -4.19
C VAL A 157 -15.33 0.56 -3.89
N ASP A 158 -15.69 -0.16 -4.94
CA ASP A 158 -16.48 -1.38 -4.89
C ASP A 158 -16.02 -2.34 -6.00
N LEU A 159 -16.70 -3.49 -6.13
CA LEU A 159 -16.35 -4.48 -7.16
C LEU A 159 -16.43 -3.93 -8.59
N SER A 160 -17.29 -2.94 -8.87
CA SER A 160 -17.49 -2.41 -10.22
C SER A 160 -16.32 -1.54 -10.69
N ASN A 161 -15.66 -0.83 -9.77
CA ASN A 161 -14.47 -0.04 -10.08
C ASN A 161 -13.16 -0.75 -9.70
N GLY A 162 -13.25 -2.02 -9.34
CA GLY A 162 -12.11 -2.88 -9.07
C GLY A 162 -11.50 -2.61 -7.71
N CYS A 163 -12.29 -2.58 -6.63
CA CYS A 163 -11.76 -2.57 -5.26
C CYS A 163 -10.76 -3.71 -5.06
N MET A 164 -9.85 -3.54 -4.10
CA MET A 164 -9.00 -4.66 -3.71
C MET A 164 -9.83 -5.81 -3.15
N GLN A 165 -9.32 -7.01 -3.34
CA GLN A 165 -9.81 -8.22 -2.72
C GLN A 165 -8.66 -8.83 -1.94
N ALA A 166 -8.94 -9.30 -0.74
CA ALA A 166 -7.97 -10.02 0.10
C ALA A 166 -8.42 -11.48 0.28
N VAL A 167 -7.45 -12.37 0.45
CA VAL A 167 -7.70 -13.75 0.88
C VAL A 167 -7.47 -13.80 2.39
N PRO A 168 -8.53 -13.95 3.21
CA PRO A 168 -8.38 -14.01 4.66
C PRO A 168 -7.41 -15.12 5.08
N ARG A 169 -6.67 -14.88 6.17
CA ARG A 169 -5.70 -15.80 6.78
C ARG A 169 -4.45 -16.12 5.96
N SER A 170 -4.40 -15.71 4.69
CA SER A 170 -3.30 -16.05 3.78
C SER A 170 -1.92 -15.58 4.19
N HIS A 171 -1.82 -14.56 5.06
CA HIS A 171 -0.56 -14.14 5.66
C HIS A 171 0.09 -15.20 6.55
N ARG A 172 -0.67 -16.23 6.95
CA ARG A 172 -0.19 -17.36 7.76
C ARG A 172 0.35 -18.51 6.92
N TRP A 173 0.16 -18.48 5.60
CA TRP A 173 0.56 -19.58 4.69
C TRP A 173 2.04 -19.51 4.30
N GLY A 174 2.77 -18.50 4.81
CA GLY A 174 4.13 -18.20 4.37
C GLY A 174 4.15 -17.49 3.02
N LEU A 175 5.35 -17.30 2.46
CA LEU A 175 5.52 -16.72 1.14
C LEU A 175 5.32 -17.81 0.07
N LEU A 176 4.34 -17.61 -0.82
CA LEU A 176 4.00 -18.55 -1.88
C LEU A 176 4.90 -18.41 -3.12
N ASN A 177 4.91 -19.45 -3.94
CA ASN A 177 5.70 -19.58 -5.17
C ASN A 177 5.20 -18.68 -6.32
N VAL A 178 3.89 -18.44 -6.41
CA VAL A 178 3.26 -17.66 -7.48
C VAL A 178 2.84 -16.30 -6.93
N ASN A 179 3.47 -15.24 -7.44
CA ASN A 179 3.13 -13.86 -7.14
C ASN A 179 3.45 -12.99 -8.36
N ASP A 180 2.43 -12.40 -8.98
CA ASP A 180 2.62 -11.51 -10.13
C ASP A 180 1.54 -10.42 -10.15
N PHE A 181 1.94 -9.20 -9.79
CA PHE A 181 1.15 -7.98 -9.85
C PHE A 181 0.57 -7.69 -11.25
N PHE A 182 1.28 -8.08 -12.30
CA PHE A 182 0.92 -7.76 -13.68
C PHE A 182 0.10 -8.86 -14.39
N GLU A 183 -0.08 -10.03 -13.75
CA GLU A 183 -0.89 -11.11 -14.29
C GLU A 183 -2.35 -10.66 -14.46
N GLN A 184 -2.92 -10.95 -15.62
CA GLN A 184 -4.27 -10.56 -15.98
C GLN A 184 -5.25 -11.74 -15.87
N ASN A 185 -4.77 -12.98 -15.91
CA ASN A 185 -5.57 -14.17 -15.72
C ASN A 185 -5.53 -14.63 -14.26
N LEU A 186 -6.37 -14.00 -13.44
CA LEU A 186 -6.47 -14.23 -12.00
C LEU A 186 -6.82 -15.69 -11.64
N GLU A 187 -7.68 -16.34 -12.41
CA GLU A 187 -8.07 -17.73 -12.15
C GLU A 187 -6.92 -18.70 -12.43
N LYS A 188 -6.22 -18.54 -13.55
CA LYS A 188 -5.03 -19.35 -13.86
C LYS A 188 -3.94 -19.16 -12.79
N GLN A 189 -3.75 -17.93 -12.33
CA GLN A 189 -2.77 -17.64 -11.28
C GLN A 189 -3.13 -18.33 -9.97
N LYS A 190 -4.41 -18.27 -9.58
CA LYS A 190 -4.94 -18.96 -8.40
C LYS A 190 -4.75 -20.48 -8.49
N GLU A 191 -5.03 -21.08 -9.65
CA GLU A 191 -4.85 -22.54 -9.87
C GLU A 191 -3.38 -22.98 -9.76
N ALA A 192 -2.43 -22.07 -9.99
CA ALA A 192 -1.00 -22.35 -9.91
C ALA A 192 -0.39 -22.12 -8.52
N MET A 193 -1.16 -21.59 -7.56
CA MET A 193 -0.67 -21.34 -6.19
C MET A 193 -0.67 -22.62 -5.36
N ASP A 194 0.42 -22.85 -4.65
CA ASP A 194 0.55 -23.94 -3.67
C ASP A 194 -0.17 -23.56 -2.36
N ILE A 195 -1.50 -23.68 -2.34
CA ILE A 195 -2.35 -23.40 -1.17
C ILE A 195 -2.25 -24.57 -0.17
N PRO A 196 -2.07 -24.32 1.15
CA PRO A 196 -2.10 -25.38 2.16
C PRO A 196 -3.40 -26.19 2.15
N ASP A 197 -3.31 -27.50 2.37
CA ASP A 197 -4.44 -28.45 2.25
C ASP A 197 -5.65 -28.12 3.16
N ASP A 198 -5.40 -27.48 4.31
CA ASP A 198 -6.42 -27.10 5.30
C ASP A 198 -7.00 -25.70 5.10
N GLU A 199 -6.56 -25.00 4.05
CA GLU A 199 -6.92 -23.61 3.76
C GLU A 199 -7.67 -23.51 2.41
N LYS A 200 -8.35 -22.38 2.20
CA LYS A 200 -9.11 -22.13 0.98
C LYS A 200 -8.83 -20.75 0.43
N PHE A 201 -8.68 -20.68 -0.89
CA PHE A 201 -8.60 -19.41 -1.59
C PHE A 201 -10.01 -18.86 -1.84
N GLU A 202 -10.55 -18.20 -0.83
CA GLU A 202 -11.79 -17.45 -0.87
C GLU A 202 -11.49 -15.95 -0.71
N THR A 203 -12.03 -15.14 -1.60
CA THR A 203 -11.71 -13.71 -1.64
C THR A 203 -12.81 -12.90 -0.97
N VAL A 204 -12.41 -11.85 -0.25
CA VAL A 204 -13.32 -10.86 0.34
C VAL A 204 -13.04 -9.49 -0.30
N PRO A 205 -14.06 -8.84 -0.89
CA PRO A 205 -13.91 -7.50 -1.44
C PRO A 205 -13.78 -6.46 -0.32
N LEU A 206 -12.77 -5.60 -0.44
CA LEU A 206 -12.54 -4.47 0.44
C LEU A 206 -13.29 -3.24 -0.10
N VAL A 207 -14.61 -3.26 0.03
CA VAL A 207 -15.49 -2.14 -0.35
C VAL A 207 -15.30 -0.99 0.65
N MET A 208 -15.01 0.21 0.15
CA MET A 208 -14.68 1.35 1.00
C MET A 208 -15.26 2.66 0.44
N LYS A 209 -15.62 3.55 1.36
CA LYS A 209 -15.88 4.96 1.07
C LYS A 209 -14.59 5.74 0.91
N ALA A 210 -14.65 6.81 0.13
CA ALA A 210 -13.57 7.76 0.01
C ALA A 210 -13.11 8.23 1.41
N GLY A 211 -11.80 8.23 1.63
CA GLY A 211 -11.17 8.60 2.90
C GLY A 211 -11.05 7.48 3.94
N GLN A 212 -11.56 6.27 3.67
CA GLN A 212 -11.19 5.07 4.42
C GLN A 212 -9.85 4.51 3.96
N VAL A 213 -9.25 3.68 4.81
CA VAL A 213 -7.97 3.03 4.57
C VAL A 213 -8.09 1.54 4.86
N SER A 214 -7.71 0.68 3.92
CA SER A 214 -7.51 -0.74 4.19
C SER A 214 -6.06 -1.00 4.57
N PHE A 215 -5.86 -1.80 5.60
CA PHE A 215 -4.56 -2.27 6.04
C PHE A 215 -4.43 -3.75 5.72
N HIS A 216 -3.29 -4.18 5.18
CA HIS A 216 -2.99 -5.60 4.98
C HIS A 216 -1.54 -5.93 5.28
N HIS A 217 -1.31 -7.08 5.91
CA HIS A 217 0.03 -7.62 6.17
C HIS A 217 0.76 -7.92 4.85
N ALA A 218 2.08 -7.81 4.81
CA ALA A 218 2.86 -8.02 3.57
C ALA A 218 2.79 -9.44 2.99
N LEU A 219 2.29 -10.41 3.78
CA LEU A 219 2.02 -11.78 3.33
C LEU A 219 0.53 -12.03 3.02
N THR A 220 -0.36 -11.05 3.19
CA THR A 220 -1.76 -11.21 2.80
C THR A 220 -1.83 -11.21 1.28
N ILE A 221 -2.34 -12.30 0.71
CA ILE A 221 -2.62 -12.38 -0.72
C ILE A 221 -3.75 -11.40 -1.01
N HIS A 222 -3.50 -10.52 -1.95
CA HIS A 222 -4.48 -9.57 -2.43
C HIS A 222 -4.29 -9.29 -3.91
N GLY A 223 -5.33 -8.72 -4.51
CA GLY A 223 -5.40 -8.41 -5.93
C GLY A 223 -6.57 -7.48 -6.20
N SER A 224 -6.78 -7.08 -7.44
CA SER A 224 -7.98 -6.29 -7.80
C SER A 224 -8.47 -6.61 -9.20
N GLY A 225 -9.80 -6.65 -9.35
CA GLY A 225 -10.45 -6.81 -10.66
C GLY A 225 -10.46 -5.52 -11.48
N ALA A 226 -10.92 -5.58 -12.73
CA ALA A 226 -11.05 -4.42 -13.62
C ALA A 226 -11.91 -3.28 -13.09
N ASN A 227 -11.58 -2.06 -13.51
CA ASN A 227 -12.47 -0.91 -13.38
C ASN A 227 -13.36 -0.84 -14.63
N VAL A 228 -14.60 -1.30 -14.52
CA VAL A 228 -15.57 -1.31 -15.62
C VAL A 228 -16.47 -0.06 -15.64
N THR A 229 -16.30 0.83 -14.66
CA THR A 229 -17.03 2.11 -14.59
C THR A 229 -16.43 3.15 -15.53
N ASP A 230 -17.14 4.26 -15.74
CA ASP A 230 -16.64 5.41 -16.49
C ASP A 230 -15.67 6.30 -15.69
N MET A 231 -15.67 6.17 -14.38
CA MET A 231 -14.89 7.02 -13.48
C MET A 231 -13.58 6.34 -13.10
N ALA A 232 -12.52 7.13 -12.92
CA ALA A 232 -11.26 6.58 -12.44
C ALA A 232 -11.31 6.23 -10.95
N ARG A 233 -10.68 5.12 -10.58
CA ARG A 233 -10.42 4.74 -9.19
C ARG A 233 -9.07 5.31 -8.78
N ARG A 234 -9.04 6.16 -7.75
CA ARG A 234 -7.83 6.87 -7.30
C ARG A 234 -7.47 6.46 -5.88
N SER A 235 -6.18 6.30 -5.61
CA SER A 235 -5.69 5.82 -4.32
C SER A 235 -4.20 6.05 -4.13
N MET A 236 -3.72 5.85 -2.90
CA MET A 236 -2.30 5.70 -2.58
C MET A 236 -2.10 4.46 -1.71
N ALA A 237 -1.13 3.62 -2.05
CA ALA A 237 -0.63 2.59 -1.14
C ALA A 237 0.54 3.17 -0.35
N VAL A 238 0.44 3.19 0.97
CA VAL A 238 1.51 3.60 1.88
C VAL A 238 2.06 2.35 2.54
N HIS A 239 3.26 1.97 2.18
CA HIS A 239 3.91 0.77 2.69
C HIS A 239 4.75 1.13 3.90
N LEU A 240 4.48 0.44 5.00
CA LEU A 240 5.02 0.72 6.31
C LEU A 240 5.81 -0.47 6.81
N MET A 241 6.74 -0.21 7.73
CA MET A 241 7.52 -1.23 8.38
C MET A 241 7.64 -0.95 9.87
N THR A 242 7.81 -2.00 10.66
CA THR A 242 8.14 -1.85 12.08
C THR A 242 9.52 -1.21 12.26
N GLY A 243 9.77 -0.57 13.40
CA GLY A 243 11.09 -0.02 13.75
C GLY A 243 12.21 -1.06 13.87
N GLU A 244 11.86 -2.35 13.89
CA GLU A 244 12.77 -3.48 14.01
C GLU A 244 13.14 -4.10 12.66
N THR A 245 12.57 -3.64 11.56
CA THR A 245 12.83 -4.17 10.21
C THR A 245 14.30 -3.96 9.82
N ARG A 246 14.97 -5.05 9.48
CA ARG A 246 16.39 -5.09 9.09
C ARG A 246 16.56 -5.45 7.62
N TYR A 247 17.62 -4.93 7.02
CA TYR A 247 18.03 -5.28 5.68
C TYR A 247 18.70 -6.65 5.64
N LYS A 248 18.39 -7.42 4.61
CA LYS A 248 19.01 -8.68 4.24
C LYS A 248 19.29 -8.62 2.74
N TYR A 249 20.45 -9.08 2.30
CA TYR A 249 20.69 -9.15 0.86
C TYR A 249 19.76 -10.19 0.23
N ASP A 250 19.07 -9.80 -0.83
CA ASP A 250 18.31 -10.72 -1.67
C ASP A 250 18.46 -10.34 -3.14
N LYS A 251 18.78 -11.32 -4.00
CA LYS A 251 19.05 -11.05 -5.43
C LYS A 251 17.88 -10.35 -6.13
N ARG A 252 16.63 -10.64 -5.76
CA ARG A 252 15.44 -10.00 -6.33
C ARG A 252 15.10 -8.72 -5.57
N GLY A 253 15.11 -8.78 -4.23
CA GLY A 253 14.78 -7.66 -3.35
C GLY A 253 15.72 -6.46 -3.50
N ASP A 254 16.98 -6.67 -3.83
CA ASP A 254 17.97 -5.60 -4.01
C ASP A 254 17.75 -4.74 -5.27
N GLY A 255 16.81 -5.13 -6.14
CA GLY A 255 16.28 -4.25 -7.18
C GLY A 255 15.46 -3.08 -6.62
N HIS A 256 14.99 -3.17 -5.37
CA HIS A 256 14.20 -2.13 -4.72
C HIS A 256 15.11 -0.96 -4.27
N PHE A 257 14.70 0.28 -4.51
CA PHE A 257 15.51 1.47 -4.17
C PHE A 257 15.83 1.57 -2.66
N ASN A 258 14.95 1.10 -1.78
CA ASN A 258 15.26 1.03 -0.34
C ASN A 258 16.44 0.12 -0.03
N ALA A 259 16.56 -1.03 -0.71
CA ALA A 259 17.72 -1.90 -0.58
C ALA A 259 18.99 -1.23 -1.11
N GLN A 260 18.89 -0.50 -2.23
CA GLN A 260 20.00 0.29 -2.77
C GLN A 260 20.50 1.36 -1.78
N MET A 261 19.59 2.01 -1.03
CA MET A 261 19.94 2.98 0.03
C MET A 261 20.63 2.33 1.24
N MET A 262 20.43 1.04 1.47
CA MET A 262 21.18 0.29 2.48
C MET A 262 22.63 0.06 2.09
N ASN A 263 22.99 0.18 0.79
CA ASN A 263 24.36 0.12 0.29
C ASN A 263 25.15 -1.08 0.85
N GLY A 264 24.53 -2.26 0.87
CA GLY A 264 25.15 -3.50 1.32
C GLY A 264 25.33 -3.66 2.84
N ARG A 265 24.74 -2.78 3.66
CA ARG A 265 24.83 -2.85 5.14
C ARG A 265 23.89 -3.90 5.73
N GLU A 266 24.12 -5.17 5.38
CA GLU A 266 23.31 -6.31 5.80
C GLU A 266 23.19 -6.41 7.32
N GLY A 267 21.98 -6.71 7.80
CA GLY A 267 21.62 -6.78 9.22
C GLY A 267 21.32 -5.43 9.88
N GLU A 268 21.62 -4.29 9.25
CA GLU A 268 21.26 -2.97 9.77
C GLU A 268 19.74 -2.71 9.66
N ARG A 269 19.23 -1.87 10.57
CA ARG A 269 17.83 -1.44 10.53
C ARG A 269 17.65 -0.41 9.41
N PHE A 270 16.46 -0.42 8.81
CA PHE A 270 16.04 0.70 7.95
C PHE A 270 15.70 1.91 8.85
N GLU A 271 16.66 2.81 9.04
CA GLU A 271 16.52 4.00 9.88
C GLU A 271 17.16 5.26 9.27
N GLY A 272 16.74 6.42 9.76
CA GLY A 272 17.18 7.73 9.27
C GLY A 272 16.13 8.45 8.45
N GLU A 273 16.52 9.56 7.81
CA GLU A 273 15.61 10.47 7.11
C GLU A 273 14.96 9.84 5.86
N ALA A 274 15.59 8.82 5.27
CA ALA A 274 15.04 8.07 4.15
C ALA A 274 13.79 7.26 4.55
N TRP A 275 13.68 6.88 5.82
CA TRP A 275 12.59 6.07 6.37
C TRP A 275 12.00 6.75 7.62
N PRO A 276 11.28 7.87 7.43
CA PRO A 276 10.79 8.68 8.53
C PRO A 276 9.86 7.89 9.44
N VAL A 277 9.89 8.21 10.73
CA VAL A 277 8.97 7.65 11.73
C VAL A 277 7.61 8.32 11.56
N LEU A 278 6.56 7.53 11.37
CA LEU A 278 5.18 8.01 11.39
C LEU A 278 4.60 8.01 12.81
N TYR A 279 4.99 7.01 13.60
CA TYR A 279 4.47 6.83 14.94
C TYR A 279 5.48 6.14 15.84
N ARG A 280 5.52 6.58 17.10
CA ARG A 280 6.20 5.89 18.20
C ARG A 280 5.23 5.82 19.37
N SER A 281 5.02 4.63 19.92
CA SER A 281 4.21 4.48 21.13
C SER A 281 4.83 5.31 22.26
N PRO A 282 4.01 5.93 23.12
CA PRO A 282 4.51 6.51 24.35
C PRO A 282 5.32 5.47 25.12
N ALA A 283 6.46 5.86 25.69
CA ALA A 283 7.22 4.96 26.55
C ALA A 283 6.30 4.50 27.70
N ALA A 284 6.31 3.20 28.01
CA ALA A 284 5.63 2.70 29.20
C ALA A 284 6.22 3.41 30.42
N THR A 285 5.40 4.22 31.09
CA THR A 285 5.75 4.92 32.34
C THR A 285 5.86 3.96 33.51
#